data_AF-A0A9E7JCL2-F1
#
_entry.id   AF-A0A9E7JCL2-F1
#
_cell.length_a   1.000
_cell.length_b   1.000
_cell.length_c   1.000
_cell.angle_alpha   90.00
_cell.angle_beta   90.00
_cell.angle_gamma   90.00
#
_symmetry.space_group_name_H-M   'P 1'
#
loop_
_entity.id
_entity.type
_entity.pdbx_description
1 polymer ?
#
loop_
_entity_poly.entity_id
_entity_poly.type
_entity_poly.pdbx_seq_one_letter_code
_entity_poly.pdbx_strand_id
1 'polypeptide(L)'
;MAWSTRFLTAVAFLAVGVIFAPDVLGSGPESPAAVVTAAKLCHLLAFATSWGTALWVTFIGGIIMFKIWTCFDSRCVKSCRNLPRHQFGNLQGKMFPAYFMVLSVCAAVSVAAFAYLHPWSLASPIERYQLGFLLSALGFDLSNLIVFTPMTIEMMKKRHKIERDLGIGEEVGGSKNLEVAKTNPQLAAMNKKFGMIHGLSSLANIMAFGSLAIHSWYLAGKLHF
;
A
#
# COMPACT_ATOMS: atom_id res chain seq x y z
N MET A 1 2.50 18.83 -2.60
CA MET A 1 1.09 18.37 -2.60
C MET A 1 0.44 18.83 -1.30
N ALA A 2 -0.02 20.08 -1.21
CA ALA A 2 -0.65 20.59 0.01
C ALA A 2 -2.05 19.99 0.26
N TRP A 3 -2.70 19.53 -0.81
CA TRP A 3 -4.03 18.93 -0.76
C TRP A 3 -4.03 17.52 -0.14
N SER A 4 -3.04 16.68 -0.45
CA SER A 4 -2.92 15.35 0.14
C SER A 4 -2.72 15.42 1.66
N THR A 5 -1.93 16.39 2.14
CA THR A 5 -1.70 16.59 3.58
C THR A 5 -2.97 17.03 4.29
N ARG A 6 -3.71 18.02 3.73
CA ARG A 6 -4.99 18.47 4.29
C ARG A 6 -6.05 17.37 4.33
N PHE A 7 -6.11 16.56 3.29
CA PHE A 7 -7.01 15.43 3.19
C PHE A 7 -6.64 14.31 4.18
N LEU A 8 -5.36 13.97 4.29
CA LEU A 8 -4.84 13.04 5.30
C LEU A 8 -5.15 13.51 6.72
N THR A 9 -4.99 14.81 6.98
CA THR A 9 -5.35 15.41 8.27
C THR A 9 -6.84 15.26 8.55
N ALA A 10 -7.71 15.55 7.59
CA ALA A 10 -9.15 15.39 7.75
C ALA A 10 -9.55 13.92 7.99
N VAL A 11 -8.97 12.98 7.24
CA VAL A 11 -9.21 11.54 7.39
C VAL A 11 -8.71 11.03 8.76
N ALA A 12 -7.54 11.49 9.21
CA ALA A 12 -7.00 11.14 10.51
C ALA A 12 -7.85 11.70 11.66
N PHE A 13 -8.28 12.96 11.59
CA PHE A 13 -9.16 13.55 12.60
C PHE A 13 -10.55 12.90 12.63
N LEU A 14 -11.09 12.53 11.47
CA LEU A 14 -12.34 11.78 11.38
C LEU A 14 -12.20 10.39 12.02
N ALA A 15 -11.16 9.64 11.66
CA ALA A 15 -10.92 8.32 12.24
C ALA A 15 -10.70 8.39 13.75
N VAL A 16 -9.89 9.35 14.23
CA VAL A 16 -9.66 9.57 15.67
C VAL A 16 -10.94 9.98 16.39
N GLY A 17 -11.72 10.91 15.84
CA GLY A 17 -13.00 11.35 16.43
C GLY A 17 -13.99 10.20 16.59
N VAL A 18 -14.10 9.34 15.59
CA VAL A 18 -15.00 8.17 15.62
C VAL A 18 -14.48 7.09 16.58
N ILE A 19 -13.16 6.91 16.72
CA ILE A 19 -12.57 5.94 17.65
C ILE A 19 -12.76 6.35 19.11
N PHE A 20 -12.51 7.63 19.44
CA PHE A 20 -12.42 8.08 20.84
C PHE A 20 -13.70 8.72 21.37
N ALA A 21 -14.64 9.11 20.50
CA ALA A 21 -15.93 9.66 20.89
C ALA A 21 -17.10 9.10 20.06
N PRO A 22 -17.26 7.77 19.95
CA PRO A 22 -18.34 7.17 19.16
C PRO A 22 -19.73 7.55 19.72
N ASP A 23 -19.86 7.69 21.05
CA ASP A 23 -21.12 8.04 21.72
C ASP A 23 -21.61 9.46 21.39
N VAL A 24 -20.70 10.40 21.10
CA VAL A 24 -21.03 11.77 20.66
C VAL A 24 -21.65 11.77 19.25
N LEU A 25 -21.35 10.74 18.46
CA LEU A 25 -21.91 10.53 17.12
C LEU A 25 -23.19 9.68 17.14
N GLY A 26 -23.72 9.37 18.33
CA GLY A 26 -24.92 8.55 18.49
C GLY A 26 -24.70 7.11 18.03
N SER A 27 -23.54 6.51 18.32
CA SER A 27 -23.26 5.10 18.07
C SER A 27 -23.94 4.18 19.08
N GLY A 28 -24.22 2.92 18.71
CA GLY A 28 -24.72 1.89 19.63
C GLY A 28 -26.10 1.33 19.23
N PRO A 29 -26.72 0.48 20.07
CA PRO A 29 -27.98 -0.20 19.75
C PRO A 29 -29.14 0.75 19.47
N GLU A 30 -29.07 1.98 19.98
CA GLU A 30 -30.10 3.03 19.83
C GLU A 30 -29.92 3.87 18.54
N SER A 31 -28.87 3.62 17.75
CA SER A 31 -28.61 4.34 16.50
C SER A 31 -29.73 4.08 15.48
N PRO A 32 -30.16 5.07 14.67
CA PRO A 32 -31.13 4.83 13.60
C PRO A 32 -30.64 3.74 12.65
N ALA A 33 -31.53 2.81 12.28
CA ALA A 33 -31.19 1.66 11.43
C ALA A 33 -30.55 2.07 10.08
N ALA A 34 -30.94 3.23 9.54
CA ALA A 34 -30.35 3.80 8.33
C ALA A 34 -28.87 4.17 8.50
N VAL A 35 -28.47 4.71 9.64
CA VAL A 35 -27.08 5.10 9.94
C VAL A 35 -26.21 3.86 10.12
N VAL A 36 -26.70 2.85 10.83
CA VAL A 36 -26.01 1.55 10.97
C VAL A 36 -25.80 0.89 9.61
N THR A 37 -26.82 0.92 8.75
CA THR A 37 -26.76 0.37 7.39
C THR A 37 -25.74 1.11 6.54
N ALA A 38 -25.75 2.45 6.59
CA ALA A 38 -24.77 3.28 5.89
C ALA A 38 -23.34 3.01 6.37
N ALA A 39 -23.10 2.91 7.68
CA ALA A 39 -21.79 2.59 8.24
C ALA A 39 -21.29 1.21 7.78
N LYS A 40 -22.15 0.19 7.81
CA LYS A 40 -21.82 -1.16 7.30
C LYS A 40 -21.48 -1.13 5.81
N LEU A 41 -22.27 -0.39 5.01
CA LEU A 41 -22.04 -0.26 3.58
C LEU A 41 -20.71 0.46 3.29
N CYS A 42 -20.44 1.58 3.96
CA CYS A 42 -19.19 2.31 3.86
C CYS A 42 -17.99 1.42 4.23
N HIS A 43 -18.09 0.67 5.35
CA HIS A 43 -17.07 -0.29 5.74
C HIS A 43 -16.83 -1.33 4.65
N LEU A 44 -17.90 -1.97 4.17
CA LEU A 44 -17.82 -3.05 3.19
C LEU A 44 -17.18 -2.57 1.88
N LEU A 45 -17.65 -1.45 1.34
CA LEU A 45 -17.14 -0.90 0.08
C LEU A 45 -15.67 -0.45 0.21
N ALA A 46 -15.33 0.24 1.30
CA ALA A 46 -13.96 0.67 1.56
C ALA A 46 -13.02 -0.53 1.74
N PHE A 47 -13.42 -1.51 2.56
CA PHE A 47 -12.66 -2.73 2.82
C PHE A 47 -12.46 -3.56 1.54
N ALA A 48 -13.53 -3.79 0.77
CA ALA A 48 -13.44 -4.53 -0.49
C ALA A 48 -12.51 -3.83 -1.50
N THR A 49 -12.59 -2.49 -1.55
CA THR A 49 -11.73 -1.68 -2.43
C THR A 49 -10.26 -1.78 -2.02
N SER A 50 -9.92 -1.61 -0.73
CA SER A 50 -8.53 -1.73 -0.28
C SER A 50 -8.00 -3.16 -0.46
N TRP A 51 -8.80 -4.17 -0.13
CA TRP A 51 -8.44 -5.59 -0.27
C TRP A 51 -8.16 -5.96 -1.73
N GLY A 52 -9.08 -5.65 -2.63
CA GLY A 52 -8.94 -5.94 -4.06
C GLY A 52 -7.79 -5.17 -4.70
N THR A 53 -7.63 -3.89 -4.36
CA THR A 53 -6.54 -3.05 -4.88
C THR A 53 -5.18 -3.55 -4.40
N ALA A 54 -5.06 -3.89 -3.11
CA ALA A 54 -3.83 -4.43 -2.53
C ALA A 54 -3.46 -5.79 -3.14
N LEU A 55 -4.44 -6.68 -3.31
CA LEU A 55 -4.25 -7.98 -3.97
C LEU A 55 -3.75 -7.78 -5.41
N TRP A 56 -4.45 -6.95 -6.18
CA TRP A 56 -4.12 -6.71 -7.58
C TRP A 56 -2.73 -6.13 -7.74
N VAL A 57 -2.41 -5.02 -7.05
CA VAL A 57 -1.13 -4.33 -7.25
C VAL A 57 0.04 -5.17 -6.74
N THR A 58 -0.11 -5.85 -5.61
CA THR A 58 0.97 -6.61 -4.98
C THR A 58 1.29 -7.90 -5.72
N PHE A 59 0.26 -8.69 -6.07
CA PHE A 59 0.46 -10.05 -6.59
C PHE A 59 0.28 -10.17 -8.10
N ILE A 60 -0.50 -9.28 -8.74
CA ILE A 60 -0.79 -9.37 -10.18
C ILE A 60 -0.02 -8.29 -10.94
N GLY A 61 -0.30 -7.02 -10.65
CA GLY A 61 0.30 -5.86 -11.28
C GLY A 61 1.82 -5.83 -11.14
N GLY A 62 2.35 -6.08 -9.93
CA GLY A 62 3.80 -6.14 -9.69
C GLY A 62 4.50 -7.19 -10.55
N ILE A 63 3.92 -8.39 -10.68
CA ILE A 63 4.47 -9.47 -11.50
C ILE A 63 4.39 -9.11 -12.98
N ILE A 64 3.25 -8.63 -13.48
CA ILE A 64 3.07 -8.27 -14.89
C ILE A 64 4.01 -7.12 -15.29
N MET A 65 4.17 -6.11 -14.44
CA MET A 65 5.01 -4.95 -14.74
C MET A 65 6.50 -5.28 -14.66
N PHE A 66 6.93 -6.16 -13.73
CA PHE A 66 8.35 -6.53 -13.56
C PHE A 66 8.78 -7.67 -14.49
N LYS A 67 7.86 -8.59 -14.76
CA LYS A 67 8.11 -9.89 -15.40
C LYS A 67 7.28 -9.96 -16.68
N ILE A 68 7.85 -9.56 -17.82
CA ILE A 68 7.47 -10.25 -19.05
C ILE A 68 8.33 -11.51 -19.11
N TRP A 69 7.64 -12.63 -19.29
CA TRP A 69 8.13 -13.95 -19.63
C TRP A 69 9.65 -14.08 -19.78
N THR A 70 10.25 -14.92 -18.92
CA THR A 70 11.38 -15.72 -19.38
C THR A 70 11.00 -16.31 -20.73
N CYS A 71 11.62 -15.86 -21.83
CA CYS A 71 11.59 -16.66 -23.05
C CYS A 71 12.11 -18.04 -22.63
N PHE A 72 11.23 -19.04 -22.64
CA PHE A 72 11.62 -20.43 -22.40
C PHE A 72 12.27 -20.94 -23.68
N ASP A 73 13.39 -20.32 -24.07
CA ASP A 73 14.38 -20.93 -24.93
C ASP A 73 15.43 -21.50 -23.98
N SER A 74 15.61 -22.82 -24.01
CA SER A 74 16.47 -23.61 -23.12
C SER A 74 17.95 -23.19 -23.11
N ARG A 75 18.32 -22.12 -23.83
CA ARG A 75 19.67 -21.58 -23.95
C ARG A 75 19.87 -20.16 -23.38
N CYS A 76 18.82 -19.43 -22.97
CA CYS A 76 18.99 -18.09 -22.38
C CYS A 76 17.82 -17.67 -21.49
N VAL A 77 18.02 -17.69 -20.16
CA VAL A 77 17.17 -16.95 -19.22
C VAL A 77 17.53 -15.46 -19.29
N LYS A 78 17.08 -14.76 -20.34
CA LYS A 78 17.12 -13.30 -20.37
C LYS A 78 15.83 -12.76 -19.77
N SER A 79 15.94 -11.99 -18.69
CA SER A 79 14.83 -11.23 -18.13
C SER A 79 14.47 -10.11 -19.11
N CYS A 80 13.42 -10.34 -19.89
CA CYS A 80 12.86 -9.36 -20.81
C CYS A 80 11.95 -8.42 -20.02
N ARG A 81 12.45 -7.23 -19.68
CA ARG A 81 11.61 -6.18 -19.11
C ARG A 81 10.81 -5.52 -20.23
N ASN A 82 9.50 -5.43 -20.03
CA ASN A 82 8.55 -4.78 -20.95
C ASN A 82 8.84 -3.29 -21.17
N LEU A 83 9.50 -2.68 -20.21
CA LEU A 83 9.73 -1.24 -20.16
C LEU A 83 11.19 -0.97 -19.75
N PRO A 84 11.88 -0.02 -20.40
CA PRO A 84 13.16 0.50 -19.93
C PRO A 84 13.10 0.84 -18.44
N ARG A 85 14.20 0.61 -17.69
CA ARG A 85 14.19 0.79 -16.22
C ARG A 85 13.73 2.19 -15.84
N HIS A 86 14.18 3.20 -16.56
CA HIS A 86 13.82 4.58 -16.27
C HIS A 86 12.33 4.84 -16.44
N GLN A 87 11.72 4.31 -17.49
CA GLN A 87 10.29 4.40 -17.74
C GLN A 87 9.48 3.62 -16.69
N PHE A 88 9.93 2.43 -16.29
CA PHE A 88 9.31 1.65 -15.21
C PHE A 88 9.36 2.38 -13.87
N GLY A 89 10.51 2.93 -13.51
CA GLY A 89 10.65 3.74 -12.30
C GLY A 89 9.74 4.97 -12.33
N ASN A 90 9.66 5.67 -13.47
CA ASN A 90 8.78 6.83 -13.61
C ASN A 90 7.29 6.46 -13.50
N LEU A 91 6.88 5.32 -14.05
CA LEU A 91 5.52 4.79 -13.92
C LEU A 91 5.21 4.49 -12.44
N GLN A 92 6.10 3.76 -11.77
CA GLN A 92 5.97 3.45 -10.35
C GLN A 92 5.91 4.71 -9.47
N GLY A 93 6.73 5.72 -9.79
CA GLY A 93 6.75 6.99 -9.06
C GLY A 93 5.46 7.81 -9.17
N LYS A 94 4.58 7.50 -10.14
CA LYS A 94 3.23 8.09 -10.25
C LYS A 94 2.15 7.18 -9.67
N MET A 95 2.28 5.86 -9.89
CA MET A 95 1.30 4.86 -9.47
C MET A 95 1.29 4.66 -7.94
N PHE A 96 2.46 4.51 -7.31
CA PHE A 96 2.52 4.19 -5.88
C PHE A 96 1.92 5.25 -4.96
N PRO A 97 2.15 6.57 -5.16
CA PRO A 97 1.47 7.59 -4.37
C PRO A 97 -0.06 7.50 -4.45
N ALA A 98 -0.61 7.27 -5.66
CA ALA A 98 -2.05 7.12 -5.85
C ALA A 98 -2.59 5.84 -5.20
N TYR A 99 -1.87 4.73 -5.38
CA TYR A 99 -2.17 3.44 -4.76
C TYR A 99 -2.24 3.53 -3.23
N PHE A 100 -1.18 3.99 -2.57
CA PHE A 100 -1.15 4.08 -1.11
C PHE A 100 -2.11 5.13 -0.56
N MET A 101 -2.48 6.14 -1.35
CA MET A 101 -3.55 7.07 -0.99
C MET A 101 -4.91 6.38 -0.95
N VAL A 102 -5.28 5.63 -1.99
CA VAL A 102 -6.53 4.86 -2.03
C VAL A 102 -6.59 3.89 -0.85
N LEU A 103 -5.51 3.14 -0.63
CA LEU A 103 -5.42 2.19 0.49
C LEU A 103 -5.61 2.88 1.84
N SER A 104 -4.90 3.99 2.09
CA SER A 104 -4.99 4.73 3.34
C SER A 104 -6.40 5.30 3.59
N VAL A 105 -7.07 5.81 2.55
CA VAL A 105 -8.45 6.32 2.66
C VAL A 105 -9.41 5.21 2.98
N CYS A 106 -9.35 4.12 2.22
CA CYS A 106 -10.22 2.99 2.42
C CYS A 106 -10.00 2.37 3.81
N ALA A 107 -8.75 2.19 4.23
CA ALA A 107 -8.42 1.68 5.56
C ALA A 107 -8.95 2.61 6.67
N ALA A 108 -8.81 3.93 6.52
CA ALA A 108 -9.34 4.88 7.51
C ALA A 108 -10.87 4.89 7.58
N VAL A 109 -11.55 4.78 6.43
CA VAL A 109 -13.02 4.64 6.39
C VAL A 109 -13.44 3.31 7.04
N SER A 110 -12.74 2.21 6.78
CA SER A 110 -12.98 0.93 7.46
C SER A 110 -12.75 1.04 8.97
N VAL A 111 -11.65 1.64 9.43
CA VAL A 111 -11.38 1.88 10.85
C VAL A 111 -12.50 2.69 11.49
N ALA A 112 -12.88 3.82 10.90
CA ALA A 112 -13.92 4.69 11.43
C ALA A 112 -15.27 3.96 11.48
N ALA A 113 -15.70 3.34 10.38
CA ALA A 113 -16.96 2.62 10.35
C ALA A 113 -16.99 1.42 11.32
N PHE A 114 -15.88 0.69 11.44
CA PHE A 114 -15.78 -0.44 12.36
C PHE A 114 -15.81 0.02 13.83
N ALA A 115 -15.09 1.09 14.17
CA ALA A 115 -15.11 1.67 15.51
C ALA A 115 -16.48 2.25 15.88
N TYR A 116 -17.19 2.86 14.92
CA TYR A 116 -18.56 3.33 15.11
C TYR A 116 -19.54 2.17 15.38
N LEU A 117 -19.40 1.06 14.66
CA LEU A 117 -20.26 -0.12 14.82
C LEU A 117 -19.94 -0.94 16.08
N HIS A 118 -18.70 -0.86 16.57
CA HIS A 118 -18.21 -1.59 17.73
C HIS A 118 -17.53 -0.64 18.72
N PRO A 119 -18.32 0.14 19.50
CA PRO A 119 -17.78 1.08 20.49
C PRO A 119 -16.84 0.36 21.47
N TRP A 120 -15.70 0.97 21.80
CA TRP A 120 -14.63 0.31 22.56
C TRP A 120 -15.10 -0.31 23.89
N SER A 121 -15.99 0.38 24.62
CA SER A 121 -16.57 -0.07 25.89
C SER A 121 -17.43 -1.33 25.76
N LEU A 122 -18.09 -1.51 24.61
CA LEU A 122 -19.00 -2.61 24.31
C LEU A 122 -18.36 -3.72 23.46
N ALA A 123 -17.26 -3.41 22.78
CA ALA A 123 -16.58 -4.32 21.87
C ALA A 123 -15.97 -5.51 22.62
N SER A 124 -16.23 -6.71 22.10
CA SER A 124 -15.59 -7.95 22.52
C SER A 124 -14.06 -7.90 22.28
N PRO A 125 -13.28 -8.73 22.98
CA PRO A 125 -11.84 -8.81 22.74
C PRO A 125 -11.47 -9.06 21.27
N ILE A 126 -12.25 -9.90 20.57
CA ILE A 126 -12.03 -10.20 19.15
C ILE A 126 -12.21 -8.94 18.29
N GLU A 127 -13.28 -8.17 18.51
CA GLU A 127 -13.54 -6.92 17.77
C GLU A 127 -12.43 -5.88 18.02
N ARG A 128 -11.91 -5.79 19.24
CA ARG A 128 -10.76 -4.92 19.55
C ARG A 128 -9.50 -5.33 18.78
N TYR A 129 -9.23 -6.63 18.66
CA TYR A 129 -8.13 -7.13 17.82
C TYR A 129 -8.35 -6.81 16.34
N GLN A 130 -9.60 -6.94 15.84
CA GLN A 130 -9.93 -6.58 14.46
C GLN A 130 -9.71 -5.10 14.16
N LEU A 131 -10.11 -4.22 15.08
CA LEU A 131 -9.79 -2.80 14.99
C LEU A 131 -8.27 -2.56 14.98
N GLY A 132 -7.52 -3.31 15.79
CA GLY A 132 -6.05 -3.29 15.79
C GLY A 132 -5.43 -3.70 14.45
N PHE A 133 -5.97 -4.72 13.77
CA PHE A 133 -5.53 -5.11 12.43
C PHE A 133 -5.84 -4.03 11.38
N LEU A 134 -7.04 -3.45 11.41
CA LEU A 134 -7.39 -2.35 10.50
C LEU A 134 -6.51 -1.11 10.71
N LEU A 135 -6.21 -0.77 11.98
CA LEU A 135 -5.27 0.29 12.34
C LEU A 135 -3.85 -0.01 11.89
N SER A 136 -3.41 -1.27 11.99
CA SER A 136 -2.11 -1.71 11.50
C SER A 136 -2.01 -1.56 9.99
N ALA A 137 -3.04 -1.97 9.24
CA ALA A 137 -3.11 -1.77 7.79
C ALA A 137 -2.98 -0.29 7.44
N LEU A 138 -3.80 0.56 8.07
CA LEU A 138 -3.74 2.01 7.90
C LEU A 138 -2.34 2.57 8.21
N GLY A 139 -1.70 2.14 9.30
CA GLY A 139 -0.38 2.59 9.70
C GLY A 139 0.71 2.23 8.67
N PHE A 140 0.67 1.01 8.15
CA PHE A 140 1.61 0.57 7.10
C PHE A 140 1.38 1.29 5.77
N ASP A 141 0.12 1.50 5.38
CA ASP A 141 -0.23 2.22 4.15
C ASP A 141 0.18 3.70 4.22
N LEU A 142 -0.05 4.34 5.36
CA LEU A 142 0.41 5.70 5.62
C LEU A 142 1.93 5.80 5.62
N SER A 143 2.62 4.87 6.29
CA SER A 143 4.10 4.83 6.30
C SER A 143 4.65 4.71 4.89
N ASN A 144 4.02 3.87 4.05
CA ASN A 144 4.36 3.77 2.65
C ASN A 144 4.08 5.06 1.87
N LEU A 145 2.93 5.69 2.08
CA LEU A 145 2.55 6.93 1.38
C LEU A 145 3.47 8.10 1.73
N ILE A 146 3.76 8.31 3.02
CA ILE A 146 4.40 9.53 3.53
C ILE A 146 5.91 9.40 3.70
N VAL A 147 6.44 8.19 3.94
CA VAL A 147 7.88 7.97 4.19
C VAL A 147 8.52 7.22 3.04
N PHE A 148 8.09 5.98 2.79
CA PHE A 148 8.85 5.10 1.90
C PHE A 148 8.71 5.45 0.42
N THR A 149 7.51 5.83 -0.03
CA THR A 149 7.28 6.23 -1.43
C THR A 149 8.09 7.47 -1.82
N PRO A 150 8.04 8.61 -1.09
CA PRO A 150 8.83 9.78 -1.46
C PRO A 150 10.34 9.49 -1.40
N MET A 151 10.80 8.74 -0.39
CA MET A 151 12.20 8.35 -0.27
C MET A 151 12.65 7.45 -1.46
N THR A 152 11.82 6.50 -1.87
CA THR A 152 12.08 5.63 -3.02
C THR A 152 12.14 6.43 -4.31
N ILE A 153 11.21 7.37 -4.53
CA ILE A 153 11.18 8.23 -5.72
C ILE A 153 12.42 9.12 -5.79
N GLU A 154 12.83 9.72 -4.67
CA GLU A 154 14.03 10.55 -4.61
C GLU A 154 15.29 9.73 -4.92
N MET A 155 15.40 8.55 -4.30
CA MET A 155 16.52 7.62 -4.53
C MET A 155 16.57 7.15 -5.98
N MET A 156 15.41 6.82 -6.55
CA MET A 156 15.27 6.43 -7.96
C MET A 156 15.73 7.56 -8.88
N LYS A 157 15.34 8.83 -8.63
CA LYS A 157 15.78 9.98 -9.43
C LYS A 157 17.30 10.15 -9.38
N LYS A 158 17.92 10.04 -8.19
CA LYS A 158 19.38 10.10 -8.03
C LYS A 158 20.07 8.98 -8.78
N ARG A 159 19.56 7.76 -8.67
CA ARG A 159 20.06 6.59 -9.39
C ARG A 159 19.95 6.76 -10.92
N HIS A 160 18.80 7.19 -11.44
CA HIS A 160 18.60 7.40 -12.87
C HIS A 160 19.56 8.47 -13.43
N LYS A 161 19.95 9.47 -12.63
CA LYS A 161 20.95 10.47 -13.05
C LYS A 161 22.31 9.80 -13.28
N ILE A 162 22.80 9.04 -12.30
CA ILE A 162 24.08 8.31 -12.40
C ILE A 162 24.02 7.29 -13.54
N GLU A 163 22.90 6.57 -13.69
CA GLU A 163 22.71 5.60 -14.78
C GLU A 163 22.81 6.29 -16.15
N ARG A 164 22.20 7.48 -16.33
CA ARG A 164 22.33 8.27 -17.57
C ARG A 164 23.76 8.75 -17.82
N ASP A 165 24.46 9.24 -16.79
CA ASP A 165 25.85 9.70 -16.91
C ASP A 165 26.80 8.55 -17.33
N LEU A 166 26.44 7.31 -16.98
CA LEU A 166 27.15 6.08 -17.35
C LEU A 166 26.63 5.44 -18.67
N GLY A 167 25.66 6.07 -19.34
CA GLY A 167 25.09 5.55 -20.60
C GLY A 167 24.28 4.26 -20.46
N ILE A 168 23.72 3.98 -19.28
CA ILE A 168 22.91 2.79 -18.98
C ILE A 168 21.49 3.14 -18.53
N GLY A 169 20.58 2.16 -18.47
CA GLY A 169 19.24 2.31 -17.87
C GLY A 169 18.08 2.55 -18.85
N GLU A 170 18.37 2.89 -20.10
CA GLU A 170 17.40 2.94 -21.21
C GLU A 170 17.27 1.61 -21.97
N GLU A 171 18.13 0.63 -21.66
CA GLU A 171 18.09 -0.67 -22.34
C GLU A 171 16.83 -1.48 -22.00
N VAL A 172 16.20 -2.01 -23.05
CA VAL A 172 15.09 -2.95 -22.99
C VAL A 172 15.65 -4.36 -22.75
N GLY A 173 15.07 -5.10 -21.81
CA GLY A 173 15.57 -6.42 -21.41
C GLY A 173 16.60 -6.39 -20.27
N GLY A 174 17.74 -7.07 -20.46
CA GLY A 174 18.76 -7.28 -19.44
C GLY A 174 19.41 -5.98 -18.96
N SER A 175 19.52 -5.80 -17.64
CA SER A 175 20.08 -4.59 -17.03
C SER A 175 21.60 -4.62 -16.97
N LYS A 176 22.29 -3.70 -17.64
CA LYS A 176 23.75 -3.51 -17.48
C LYS A 176 24.17 -2.93 -16.12
N ASN A 177 23.22 -2.37 -15.35
CA ASN A 177 23.50 -1.80 -14.04
C ASN A 177 24.20 -2.76 -13.07
N LEU A 178 23.89 -4.06 -13.08
CA LEU A 178 24.55 -5.00 -12.16
C LEU A 178 26.03 -5.19 -12.52
N GLU A 179 26.35 -5.19 -13.81
CA GLU A 179 27.72 -5.31 -14.30
C GLU A 179 28.52 -4.04 -14.01
N VAL A 180 27.95 -2.88 -14.34
CA VAL A 180 28.58 -1.57 -14.07
C VAL A 180 28.73 -1.31 -12.56
N ALA A 181 27.82 -1.81 -11.73
CA ALA A 181 27.93 -1.70 -10.27
C ALA A 181 29.12 -2.48 -9.69
N LYS A 182 29.65 -3.50 -10.39
CA LYS A 182 30.86 -4.21 -9.92
C LYS A 182 32.10 -3.33 -9.96
N THR A 183 32.16 -2.40 -10.91
CA THR A 183 33.31 -1.52 -11.14
C THR A 183 33.06 -0.08 -10.66
N ASN A 184 31.82 0.27 -10.31
CA ASN A 184 31.46 1.60 -9.80
C ASN A 184 30.93 1.51 -8.34
N PRO A 185 31.77 1.83 -7.33
CA PRO A 185 31.39 1.79 -5.92
C PRO A 185 30.20 2.70 -5.56
N GLN A 186 30.08 3.85 -6.23
CA GLN A 186 28.99 4.80 -6.02
C GLN A 186 27.65 4.19 -6.47
N LEU A 187 27.63 3.53 -7.62
CA LEU A 187 26.44 2.84 -8.14
C LEU A 187 26.05 1.63 -7.27
N ALA A 188 27.03 0.85 -6.80
CA ALA A 188 26.78 -0.27 -5.89
C ALA A 188 26.15 0.19 -4.57
N ALA A 189 26.71 1.23 -3.94
CA ALA A 189 26.17 1.80 -2.72
C ALA A 189 24.74 2.34 -2.92
N MET A 190 24.49 2.98 -4.06
CA MET A 190 23.16 3.50 -4.42
C MET A 190 22.14 2.36 -4.59
N ASN A 191 22.51 1.28 -5.30
CA ASN A 191 21.67 0.11 -5.48
C ASN A 191 21.32 -0.56 -4.15
N LYS A 192 22.28 -0.68 -3.23
CA LYS A 192 22.05 -1.24 -1.90
C LYS A 192 21.05 -0.40 -1.11
N LYS A 193 21.22 0.93 -1.08
CA LYS A 193 20.30 1.84 -0.39
C LYS A 193 18.90 1.77 -1.00
N PHE A 194 18.78 1.81 -2.33
CA PHE A 194 17.52 1.68 -3.03
C PHE A 194 16.83 0.34 -2.70
N GLY A 195 17.55 -0.78 -2.76
CA GLY A 195 17.02 -2.10 -2.46
C GLY A 195 16.53 -2.23 -1.01
N MET A 196 17.23 -1.61 -0.05
CA MET A 196 16.81 -1.59 1.35
C MET A 196 15.51 -0.80 1.55
N ILE A 197 15.41 0.42 1.01
CA ILE A 197 14.21 1.26 1.13
C ILE A 197 13.01 0.60 0.44
N HIS A 198 13.22 0.08 -0.77
CA HIS A 198 12.18 -0.63 -1.51
C HIS A 198 11.74 -1.93 -0.81
N GLY A 199 12.67 -2.66 -0.20
CA GLY A 199 12.39 -3.86 0.59
C GLY A 199 11.53 -3.56 1.82
N LEU A 200 11.85 -2.49 2.56
CA LEU A 200 11.05 -2.03 3.70
C LEU A 200 9.63 -1.61 3.28
N SER A 201 9.52 -0.88 2.15
CA SER A 201 8.22 -0.49 1.59
C SER A 201 7.36 -1.70 1.22
N SER A 202 7.96 -2.68 0.53
CA SER A 202 7.31 -3.92 0.14
C SER A 202 6.86 -4.73 1.35
N LEU A 203 7.69 -4.82 2.40
CA LEU A 203 7.35 -5.50 3.65
C LEU A 203 6.15 -4.83 4.33
N ALA A 204 6.17 -3.49 4.47
CA ALA A 204 5.05 -2.75 5.03
C ALA A 204 3.75 -3.02 4.24
N ASN A 205 3.82 -3.05 2.91
CA ASN A 205 2.65 -3.34 2.07
C ASN A 205 2.13 -4.79 2.26
N ILE A 206 3.03 -5.78 2.41
CA ILE A 206 2.64 -7.17 2.71
C ILE A 206 2.00 -7.27 4.10
N MET A 207 2.52 -6.56 5.10
CA MET A 207 1.94 -6.53 6.45
C MET A 207 0.57 -5.86 6.47
N ALA A 208 0.37 -4.79 5.69
CA ALA A 208 -0.93 -4.16 5.50
C ALA A 208 -1.93 -5.15 4.91
N PHE A 209 -1.55 -5.83 3.81
CA PHE A 209 -2.35 -6.88 3.21
C PHE A 209 -2.64 -8.02 4.19
N GLY A 210 -1.65 -8.54 4.92
CA GLY A 210 -1.85 -9.59 5.92
C GLY A 210 -2.89 -9.20 6.98
N SER A 211 -2.89 -7.94 7.40
CA SER A 211 -3.87 -7.40 8.36
C SER A 211 -5.29 -7.37 7.77
N LEU A 212 -5.44 -6.92 6.53
CA LEU A 212 -6.73 -6.98 5.81
C LEU A 212 -7.18 -8.44 5.59
N ALA A 213 -6.25 -9.37 5.39
CA ALA A 213 -6.54 -10.80 5.20
C ALA A 213 -7.18 -11.40 6.45
N ILE A 214 -6.59 -11.13 7.61
CA ILE A 214 -7.11 -11.58 8.90
C ILE A 214 -8.51 -10.98 9.15
N HIS A 215 -8.69 -9.72 8.80
CA HIS A 215 -10.00 -9.07 8.90
C HIS A 215 -11.05 -9.69 7.96
N SER A 216 -10.65 -10.08 6.75
CA SER A 216 -11.55 -10.77 5.81
C SER A 216 -12.06 -12.10 6.37
N TRP A 217 -11.18 -12.85 7.07
CA TRP A 217 -11.54 -14.10 7.72
C TRP A 217 -12.56 -13.87 8.84
N TYR A 218 -12.37 -12.81 9.63
CA TYR A 218 -13.35 -12.43 10.66
C TYR A 218 -14.71 -12.09 10.06
N LEU A 219 -14.75 -11.28 8.99
CA LEU A 219 -16.00 -10.92 8.32
C LEU A 219 -16.71 -12.15 7.75
N ALA A 220 -15.97 -13.08 7.15
CA ALA A 220 -16.53 -14.33 6.63
C ALA A 220 -17.26 -15.14 7.72
N GLY A 221 -16.72 -15.17 8.94
CA GLY A 221 -17.37 -15.84 10.09
C GLY A 221 -18.64 -15.15 10.62
N LYS A 222 -18.98 -13.96 10.12
CA LYS A 222 -20.20 -13.21 10.47
C LYS A 222 -21.27 -13.24 9.38
N LEU A 223 -20.96 -13.79 8.20
CA LEU A 223 -21.92 -13.92 7.12
C LEU A 223 -22.84 -15.12 7.39
N HIS A 224 -24.15 -14.88 7.33
CA HIS A 224 -25.18 -15.91 7.27
C HIS A 224 -25.68 -15.96 5.82
N PHE A 225 -25.48 -17.10 5.15
CA PHE A 225 -25.99 -17.36 3.80
C PHE A 225 -27.35 -18.05 3.87
#